data_AF-A0A2Y9G5E2-F1
#
_entry.id   AF-A0A2Y9G5E2-F1
#
_cell.length_a   1.000
_cell.length_b   1.000
_cell.length_c   1.000
_cell.angle_alpha   90.00
_cell.angle_beta   90.00
_cell.angle_gamma   90.00
#
_symmetry.space_group_name_H-M   'P 1'
#
loop_
_entity.id
_entity.type
_entity.pdbx_description
1 polymer ?
#
loop_
_entity_poly.entity_id
_entity_poly.type
_entity_poly.pdbx_seq_one_letter_code
_entity_poly.pdbx_strand_id
1 'polypeptide(L)'
;MEPQVQRPLPEDCQIAINQVASYELHISDAYSSMACYYNEEMGIPPFAKFFREQADVKREHAKQLLRYLRKHEGIVCLPVIKRPDIDNRGSGIQALESALQLENMLSKALQNLKILVCEKSEINLSGFVREFLDKQMKNIEYLEYHLVYQKELEELVQQEALFVKPAAKSDE
;
A
#
# COMPACT_ATOMS: atom_id res chain seq x y z
N MET A 1 10.36 -40.98 -1.36
CA MET A 1 9.68 -39.69 -1.17
C MET A 1 8.80 -39.51 -2.39
N GLU A 2 7.50 -39.75 -2.28
CA GLU A 2 6.60 -39.56 -3.42
C GLU A 2 6.60 -38.08 -3.81
N PRO A 3 6.70 -37.74 -5.10
CA PRO A 3 6.51 -36.36 -5.53
C PRO A 3 5.08 -35.98 -5.13
N GLN A 4 4.93 -34.99 -4.24
CA GLN A 4 3.62 -34.40 -4.00
C GLN A 4 3.12 -33.87 -5.35
N VAL A 5 2.12 -34.54 -5.92
CA VAL A 5 1.45 -34.10 -7.14
C VAL A 5 0.84 -32.74 -6.81
N GLN A 6 1.48 -31.67 -7.32
CA GLN A 6 0.99 -30.31 -7.15
C GLN A 6 -0.30 -30.19 -7.96
N ARG A 7 -1.42 -30.14 -7.24
CA ARG A 7 -2.74 -29.94 -7.84
C ARG A 7 -2.89 -28.46 -8.22
N PRO A 8 -3.53 -28.13 -9.36
CA PRO A 8 -3.89 -26.77 -9.68
C PRO A 8 -4.80 -26.16 -8.61
N LEU A 9 -4.56 -24.89 -8.28
CA LEU A 9 -5.39 -24.14 -7.34
C LEU A 9 -6.85 -24.04 -7.84
N PRO A 10 -7.84 -23.92 -6.95
CA PRO A 10 -9.21 -23.61 -7.35
C PRO A 10 -9.27 -22.34 -8.19
N GLU A 11 -10.11 -22.32 -9.23
CA GLU A 11 -10.21 -21.21 -10.18
C GLU A 11 -10.47 -19.86 -9.47
N ASP A 12 -11.42 -19.82 -8.53
CA ASP A 12 -11.72 -18.62 -7.74
C ASP A 12 -10.49 -18.08 -6.98
N CYS A 13 -9.65 -18.98 -6.44
CA CYS A 13 -8.41 -18.60 -5.76
C CYS A 13 -7.39 -18.06 -6.76
N GLN A 14 -7.29 -18.65 -7.96
CA GLN A 14 -6.39 -18.15 -9.00
C GLN A 14 -6.79 -16.74 -9.45
N ILE A 15 -8.09 -16.51 -9.67
CA ILE A 15 -8.62 -15.19 -10.05
C ILE A 15 -8.31 -14.17 -8.94
N ALA A 16 -8.58 -14.51 -7.68
CA ALA A 16 -8.33 -13.63 -6.55
C ALA A 16 -6.83 -13.32 -6.37
N ILE A 17 -5.93 -14.28 -6.55
CA ILE A 17 -4.49 -14.03 -6.48
C ILE A 17 -4.04 -13.11 -7.63
N ASN A 18 -4.54 -13.30 -8.85
CA ASN A 18 -4.26 -12.39 -9.96
C ASN A 18 -4.76 -10.96 -9.69
N GLN A 19 -5.93 -10.82 -9.08
CA GLN A 19 -6.48 -9.52 -8.66
C GLN A 19 -5.57 -8.85 -7.62
N VAL A 20 -5.18 -9.56 -6.56
CA VAL A 20 -4.25 -9.02 -5.54
C VAL A 20 -2.91 -8.66 -6.16
N ALA A 21 -2.34 -9.51 -7.03
CA ALA A 21 -1.07 -9.24 -7.69
C ALA A 21 -1.13 -7.99 -8.59
N SER A 22 -2.23 -7.79 -9.31
CA SER A 22 -2.44 -6.56 -10.09
C SER A 22 -2.59 -5.34 -9.19
N TYR A 23 -3.28 -5.48 -8.06
CA TYR A 23 -3.43 -4.39 -7.09
C TYR A 23 -2.10 -4.00 -6.44
N GLU A 24 -1.24 -4.97 -6.12
CA GLU A 24 0.13 -4.72 -5.63
C GLU A 24 0.97 -3.94 -6.66
N LEU A 25 0.89 -4.30 -7.96
CA LEU A 25 1.55 -3.55 -9.03
C LEU A 25 0.98 -2.14 -9.17
N HIS A 26 -0.32 -1.99 -9.03
CA HIS A 26 -1.00 -0.70 -9.07
C HIS A 26 -0.53 0.23 -7.94
N ILE A 27 -0.41 -0.28 -6.71
CA ILE A 27 0.14 0.49 -5.59
C ILE A 27 1.62 0.80 -5.81
N SER A 28 2.39 -0.14 -6.37
CA SER A 28 3.80 0.12 -6.73
C SER A 28 3.96 1.31 -7.67
N ASP A 29 3.11 1.40 -8.70
CA ASP A 29 3.11 2.53 -9.65
C ASP A 29 2.67 3.84 -8.96
N ALA A 30 1.63 3.80 -8.13
CA ALA A 30 1.17 4.93 -7.33
C ALA A 30 2.28 5.48 -6.42
N TYR A 31 2.94 4.62 -5.66
CA TYR A 31 4.05 5.03 -4.79
C TYR A 31 5.27 5.53 -5.56
N SER A 32 5.58 4.94 -6.73
CA SER A 32 6.62 5.48 -7.60
C SER A 32 6.30 6.91 -8.03
N SER A 33 5.03 7.17 -8.38
CA SER A 33 4.55 8.52 -8.72
C SER A 33 4.66 9.50 -7.56
N MET A 34 4.26 9.09 -6.36
CA MET A 34 4.32 9.93 -5.16
C MET A 34 5.79 10.24 -4.81
N ALA A 35 6.68 9.25 -4.92
CA ALA A 35 8.12 9.44 -4.69
C ALA A 35 8.76 10.45 -5.66
N CYS A 36 8.29 10.54 -6.91
CA CYS A 36 8.77 11.54 -7.87
C CYS A 36 8.25 12.96 -7.59
N TYR A 37 7.14 13.09 -6.87
CA TYR A 37 6.56 14.40 -6.56
C TYR A 37 7.23 15.04 -5.34
N TYR A 38 7.42 14.27 -4.27
CA TYR A 38 8.10 14.75 -3.08
C TYR A 38 9.61 14.68 -3.29
N ASN A 39 10.26 15.81 -3.60
CA ASN A 39 11.72 15.92 -3.61
C ASN A 39 12.25 16.36 -2.23
N GLU A 40 13.49 15.97 -1.91
CA GLU A 40 14.18 16.26 -0.64
C GLU A 40 14.22 17.77 -0.28
N GLU A 41 14.03 18.65 -1.25
CA GLU A 41 14.05 20.11 -1.07
C GLU A 41 12.77 20.71 -0.46
N MET A 42 11.67 19.95 -0.36
CA MET A 42 10.38 20.47 0.15
C MET A 42 10.30 20.58 1.69
N GLY A 43 11.35 20.20 2.44
CA GLY A 43 11.37 20.33 3.90
C GLY A 43 10.38 19.40 4.64
N ILE A 44 9.84 18.40 3.95
CA ILE A 44 8.90 17.40 4.47
C ILE A 44 9.73 16.17 4.91
N PRO A 45 9.36 15.41 5.97
CA PRO A 45 9.98 14.11 6.31
C PRO A 45 10.17 13.23 5.07
N PRO A 46 11.09 12.23 5.06
CA PRO A 46 11.62 11.60 3.85
C PRO A 46 10.62 10.66 3.12
N PHE A 47 9.43 11.16 2.78
CA PHE A 47 8.37 10.51 2.03
C PHE A 47 8.87 10.06 0.67
N ALA A 48 9.75 10.82 0.02
CA ALA A 48 10.41 10.46 -1.23
C ALA A 48 11.11 9.09 -1.15
N LYS A 49 11.81 8.84 -0.03
CA LYS A 49 12.53 7.60 0.23
C LYS A 49 11.55 6.51 0.61
N PHE A 50 10.64 6.80 1.54
CA PHE A 50 9.61 5.86 1.99
C PHE A 50 8.78 5.31 0.82
N PHE A 51 8.18 6.17 -0.01
CA PHE A 51 7.35 5.74 -1.13
C PHE A 51 8.15 4.97 -2.18
N ARG A 52 9.41 5.33 -2.41
CA ARG A 52 10.29 4.58 -3.33
C ARG A 52 10.56 3.17 -2.83
N GLU A 53 10.90 3.03 -1.55
CA GLU A 53 11.14 1.72 -0.93
C GLU A 53 9.85 0.88 -0.92
N GLN A 54 8.71 1.48 -0.58
CA GLN A 54 7.42 0.80 -0.62
C GLN A 54 7.02 0.39 -2.03
N ALA A 55 7.31 1.22 -3.05
CA ALA A 55 7.05 0.86 -4.43
C ALA A 55 7.78 -0.44 -4.83
N ASP A 56 9.03 -0.61 -4.41
CA ASP A 56 9.80 -1.82 -4.67
C ASP A 56 9.29 -3.03 -3.87
N VAL A 57 8.90 -2.83 -2.61
CA VAL A 57 8.27 -3.88 -1.78
C VAL A 57 6.99 -4.40 -2.44
N LYS A 58 6.09 -3.51 -2.87
CA LYS A 58 4.82 -3.87 -3.52
C LYS A 58 5.05 -4.61 -4.84
N ARG A 59 6.06 -4.18 -5.62
CA ARG A 59 6.48 -4.88 -6.84
C ARG A 59 6.97 -6.30 -6.56
N GLU A 60 7.72 -6.51 -5.48
CA GLU A 60 8.19 -7.84 -5.10
C GLU A 60 7.04 -8.71 -4.56
N HIS A 61 6.10 -8.16 -3.80
CA HIS A 61 4.88 -8.85 -3.38
C HIS A 61 4.07 -9.37 -4.57
N ALA A 62 3.85 -8.54 -5.61
CA ALA A 62 3.22 -8.97 -6.83
C ALA A 62 3.97 -10.15 -7.49
N LYS A 63 5.30 -10.07 -7.58
CA LYS A 63 6.13 -11.16 -8.12
C LYS A 63 6.01 -12.44 -7.27
N GLN A 64 5.94 -12.33 -5.95
CA GLN A 64 5.76 -13.48 -5.05
C GLN A 64 4.42 -14.18 -5.31
N LEU A 65 3.32 -13.42 -5.43
CA LEU A 65 2.00 -13.95 -5.78
C LEU A 65 2.00 -14.65 -7.14
N LEU A 66 2.64 -14.05 -8.16
CA LEU A 66 2.74 -14.65 -9.50
C LEU A 66 3.63 -15.90 -9.53
N ARG A 67 4.70 -15.94 -8.74
CA ARG A 67 5.51 -17.16 -8.56
C ARG A 67 4.71 -18.25 -7.87
N TYR A 68 3.90 -17.89 -6.87
CA TYR A 68 3.00 -18.84 -6.20
C TYR A 68 2.00 -19.44 -7.19
N LEU A 69 1.32 -18.62 -8.00
CA LEU A 69 0.42 -19.11 -9.06
C LEU A 69 1.11 -20.09 -10.00
N ARG A 70 2.27 -19.72 -10.56
CA ARG A 70 3.01 -20.58 -11.49
C ARG A 70 3.47 -21.90 -10.85
N LYS A 71 3.88 -21.86 -9.59
CA LYS A 71 4.28 -23.06 -8.84
C LYS A 71 3.14 -24.06 -8.68
N HIS A 72 1.90 -23.58 -8.65
CA HIS A 72 0.70 -24.40 -8.54
C HIS A 72 -0.07 -24.50 -9.86
N GLU A 73 0.64 -24.45 -11.00
CA GLU A 73 0.10 -24.58 -12.37
C GLU A 73 -1.10 -23.65 -12.67
N GLY A 74 -1.18 -22.52 -11.97
CA GLY A 74 -2.24 -21.54 -12.14
C GLY A 74 -2.03 -20.63 -13.36
N ILE A 75 -3.13 -20.13 -13.90
CA ILE A 75 -3.12 -19.21 -15.04
C ILE A 75 -2.80 -17.79 -14.54
N VAL A 76 -1.79 -17.17 -15.14
CA VAL A 76 -1.45 -15.76 -14.89
C VAL A 76 -2.25 -14.89 -15.87
N CYS A 77 -3.19 -14.12 -15.34
CA CYS A 77 -4.03 -13.19 -16.08
C CYS A 77 -4.25 -11.95 -15.21
N LEU A 78 -3.34 -10.97 -15.31
CA LEU A 78 -3.42 -9.74 -14.53
C LEU A 78 -4.51 -8.82 -15.10
N PRO A 79 -5.55 -8.48 -14.33
CA PRO A 79 -6.53 -7.50 -14.78
C PRO A 79 -5.88 -6.13 -14.93
N VAL A 80 -6.36 -5.35 -15.90
CA VAL A 80 -5.93 -3.96 -16.07
C VAL A 80 -6.61 -3.11 -15.00
N ILE A 81 -5.83 -2.46 -14.16
CA ILE A 81 -6.33 -1.48 -13.19
C ILE A 81 -5.89 -0.10 -13.67
N LYS A 82 -6.86 0.78 -13.95
CA LYS A 82 -6.57 2.15 -14.33
C LYS A 82 -5.82 2.81 -13.18
N ARG A 83 -4.69 3.47 -13.48
CA ARG A 83 -3.96 4.29 -12.51
C ARG A 83 -4.93 5.31 -11.88
N PRO A 84 -4.88 5.55 -10.56
CA PRO A 84 -5.73 6.58 -9.98
C PRO A 84 -5.22 7.93 -10.47
N ASP A 85 -6.13 8.87 -10.67
CA ASP A 85 -5.74 10.27 -10.80
C ASP A 85 -5.32 10.75 -9.40
N ILE A 86 -4.10 10.38 -9.00
CA ILE A 86 -3.49 10.87 -7.77
C ILE A 86 -3.07 12.30 -8.08
N ASP A 87 -3.83 13.26 -7.55
CA ASP A 87 -3.39 14.64 -7.54
C ASP A 87 -2.20 14.74 -6.58
N ASN A 88 -1.01 14.51 -7.13
CA ASN A 88 0.21 14.53 -6.35
C ASN A 88 0.50 15.95 -5.82
N ARG A 89 -0.27 16.98 -6.17
CA ARG A 89 -0.02 18.37 -5.77
C ARG A 89 -0.32 18.70 -4.30
N GLY A 90 -0.59 17.68 -3.49
CA GLY A 90 -1.04 17.79 -2.11
C GLY A 90 0.04 17.91 -1.03
N SER A 91 -0.40 18.26 0.18
CA SER A 91 0.44 18.24 1.39
C SER A 91 0.87 16.82 1.77
N GLY A 92 1.83 16.69 2.69
CA GLY A 92 2.25 15.39 3.23
C GLY A 92 1.09 14.58 3.82
N ILE A 93 0.11 15.26 4.45
CA ILE A 93 -1.13 14.66 4.94
C ILE A 93 -1.92 14.02 3.80
N GLN A 94 -2.14 14.75 2.70
CA GLN A 94 -2.93 14.24 1.56
C GLN A 94 -2.25 13.04 0.89
N ALA A 95 -0.92 13.00 0.85
CA ALA A 95 -0.19 11.82 0.42
C ALA A 95 -0.41 10.62 1.33
N LEU A 96 -0.30 10.79 2.65
CA LEU A 96 -0.53 9.71 3.60
C LEU A 96 -1.98 9.20 3.57
N GLU A 97 -2.97 10.09 3.42
CA GLU A 97 -4.38 9.72 3.25
C GLU A 97 -4.60 8.93 1.96
N SER A 98 -3.98 9.36 0.85
CA SER A 98 -4.03 8.63 -0.42
C SER A 98 -3.38 7.25 -0.32
N ALA A 99 -2.23 7.14 0.35
CA ALA A 99 -1.56 5.87 0.62
C ALA A 99 -2.45 4.93 1.45
N LEU A 100 -3.04 5.44 2.55
CA LEU A 100 -3.96 4.66 3.38
C LEU A 100 -5.17 4.17 2.60
N GLN A 101 -5.74 4.98 1.72
CA GLN A 101 -6.86 4.55 0.88
C GLN A 101 -6.47 3.35 0.01
N LEU A 102 -5.32 3.43 -0.67
CA LEU A 102 -4.80 2.36 -1.50
C LEU A 102 -4.56 1.08 -0.68
N GLU A 103 -3.92 1.21 0.48
CA GLU A 103 -3.60 0.07 1.36
C GLU A 103 -4.84 -0.57 1.99
N ASN A 104 -5.87 0.21 2.29
CA ASN A 104 -7.14 -0.32 2.78
C ASN A 104 -7.89 -1.11 1.70
N MET A 105 -7.84 -0.67 0.45
CA MET A 105 -8.39 -1.41 -0.68
C MET A 105 -7.64 -2.73 -0.91
N LEU A 106 -6.30 -2.73 -0.79
CA LEU A 106 -5.51 -3.97 -0.84
C LEU A 106 -5.84 -4.90 0.33
N SER A 107 -5.98 -4.37 1.54
CA SER A 107 -6.37 -5.13 2.73
C SER A 107 -7.71 -5.84 2.52
N LYS A 108 -8.70 -5.14 1.94
CA LYS A 108 -9.99 -5.75 1.58
C LYS A 108 -9.83 -6.87 0.54
N ALA A 109 -9.01 -6.69 -0.48
CA ALA A 109 -8.73 -7.73 -1.47
C ALA A 109 -8.07 -8.98 -0.84
N LEU A 110 -7.09 -8.78 0.05
CA LEU A 110 -6.44 -9.86 0.79
C LEU A 110 -7.40 -10.58 1.76
N GLN A 111 -8.30 -9.86 2.41
CA GLN A 111 -9.34 -10.46 3.26
C GLN A 111 -10.32 -11.31 2.45
N ASN A 112 -10.76 -10.83 1.29
CA ASN A 112 -11.60 -11.61 0.38
C ASN A 112 -10.88 -12.89 -0.08
N LEU A 113 -9.59 -12.79 -0.43
CA LEU A 113 -8.77 -13.96 -0.76
C LEU A 113 -8.71 -14.94 0.43
N LYS A 114 -8.49 -14.47 1.65
CA LYS A 114 -8.49 -15.32 2.85
C LYS A 114 -9.81 -16.08 3.03
N ILE A 115 -10.95 -15.40 2.84
CA ILE A 115 -12.28 -16.02 2.95
C ILE A 115 -12.40 -17.15 1.92
N LEU A 116 -12.08 -16.89 0.65
CA LEU A 116 -12.10 -17.91 -0.41
C LEU A 116 -11.20 -19.10 -0.09
N VAL A 117 -9.99 -18.85 0.42
CA VAL A 117 -9.04 -19.89 0.80
C VAL A 117 -9.58 -20.79 1.91
N CYS A 118 -10.26 -20.21 2.90
CA CYS A 118 -10.94 -20.96 3.96
C CYS A 118 -12.09 -21.80 3.39
N GLU A 119 -12.94 -21.23 2.53
CA GLU A 119 -14.06 -21.92 1.90
C GLU A 119 -13.61 -23.11 1.04
N LYS A 120 -12.51 -22.96 0.31
CA LYS A 120 -11.94 -24.02 -0.53
C LYS A 120 -11.03 -25.00 0.24
N SER A 121 -10.82 -24.78 1.54
CA SER A 121 -9.97 -25.62 2.39
C SER A 121 -8.52 -25.75 1.90
N GLU A 122 -7.98 -24.69 1.29
CA GLU A 122 -6.63 -24.64 0.72
C GLU A 122 -5.58 -24.31 1.80
N ILE A 123 -5.17 -25.33 2.56
CA ILE A 123 -4.30 -25.19 3.75
C ILE A 123 -2.97 -24.48 3.42
N ASN A 124 -2.32 -24.87 2.32
CA ASN A 124 -1.02 -24.29 1.93
C ASN A 124 -1.15 -22.81 1.54
N LEU A 125 -2.21 -22.46 0.80
CA LEU A 125 -2.48 -21.08 0.42
C LEU A 125 -2.88 -20.23 1.63
N SER A 126 -3.54 -20.81 2.63
CA SER A 126 -3.89 -20.12 3.88
C SER A 126 -2.66 -19.63 4.63
N GLY A 127 -1.62 -20.49 4.74
CA GLY A 127 -0.34 -20.10 5.33
C GLY A 127 0.32 -18.95 4.58
N PHE A 128 0.35 -19.05 3.25
CA PHE A 128 0.93 -18.02 2.38
C PHE A 128 0.19 -16.67 2.49
N VAL A 129 -1.15 -16.66 2.41
CA VAL A 129 -1.95 -15.42 2.47
C VAL A 129 -1.86 -14.75 3.84
N ARG A 130 -1.73 -15.51 4.93
CA ARG A 130 -1.54 -14.96 6.28
C ARG A 130 -0.29 -14.09 6.38
N GLU A 131 0.82 -14.48 5.75
CA GLU A 131 2.03 -13.66 5.77
C GLU A 131 1.83 -12.28 5.10
N PHE A 132 1.02 -12.22 4.04
CA PHE A 132 0.67 -10.95 3.39
C PHE A 132 -0.23 -10.10 4.29
N LEU A 133 -1.22 -10.71 4.95
CA LEU A 133 -2.09 -10.00 5.89
C LEU A 133 -1.33 -9.41 7.07
N ASP A 134 -0.38 -10.15 7.65
CA ASP A 134 0.42 -9.68 8.78
C ASP A 134 1.30 -8.48 8.38
N LYS A 135 1.89 -8.53 7.17
CA LYS A 135 2.64 -7.39 6.61
C LYS A 135 1.72 -6.21 6.31
N GLN A 136 0.53 -6.48 5.77
CA GLN A 136 -0.43 -5.44 5.42
C GLN A 136 -0.93 -4.68 6.65
N MET A 137 -1.22 -5.39 7.74
CA MET A 137 -1.62 -4.79 9.02
C MET A 137 -0.55 -3.84 9.55
N LYS A 138 0.72 -4.29 9.61
CA LYS A 138 1.85 -3.46 10.05
C LYS A 138 2.05 -2.22 9.18
N ASN A 139 1.85 -2.34 7.87
CA ASN A 139 1.99 -1.22 6.95
C ASN A 139 0.88 -0.17 7.13
N ILE A 140 -0.36 -0.62 7.35
CA ILE A 140 -1.48 0.29 7.66
C ILE A 140 -1.25 0.99 9.00
N GLU A 141 -0.90 0.25 10.06
CA GLU A 141 -0.58 0.82 11.38
C GLU A 141 0.52 1.89 11.29
N TYR A 142 1.57 1.62 10.51
CA TYR A 142 2.65 2.57 10.26
C TYR A 142 2.15 3.86 9.60
N LEU A 143 1.34 3.74 8.53
CA LEU A 143 0.79 4.89 7.82
C LEU A 143 -0.18 5.69 8.69
N GLU A 144 -1.04 5.03 9.48
CA GLU A 144 -1.97 5.67 10.41
C GLU A 144 -1.22 6.47 11.48
N TYR A 145 -0.19 5.88 12.07
CA TYR A 145 0.68 6.56 13.03
C TYR A 145 1.31 7.83 12.42
N HIS A 146 1.88 7.71 11.22
CA HIS A 146 2.51 8.85 10.55
C HIS A 146 1.52 9.93 10.13
N LEU A 147 0.28 9.56 9.79
CA LEU A 147 -0.77 10.53 9.47
C LEU A 147 -1.14 11.37 10.69
N VAL A 148 -1.31 10.74 11.85
CA VAL A 148 -1.58 11.45 13.11
C VAL A 148 -0.42 12.37 13.47
N TYR A 149 0.80 11.85 13.42
CA TYR A 149 2.01 12.63 13.71
C TYR A 149 2.14 13.87 12.81
N GLN A 150 1.89 13.73 11.50
CA GLN A 150 1.95 14.84 10.57
C GLN A 150 0.87 15.90 10.84
N LYS A 151 -0.34 15.48 11.24
CA LYS A 151 -1.43 16.39 11.63
C LYS A 151 -1.05 17.21 12.87
N GLU A 152 -0.51 16.57 13.89
CA GLU A 152 -0.05 17.23 15.11
C GLU A 152 1.08 18.24 14.83
N LEU A 153 2.04 17.88 13.95
CA LEU A 153 3.11 18.80 13.54
C LEU A 153 2.57 20.05 12.82
N GLU A 154 1.62 19.89 11.90
CA GLU A 154 1.02 21.02 11.19
C GLU A 154 0.25 21.94 12.14
N GLU A 155 -0.46 21.39 13.15
CA GLU A 155 -1.12 22.17 14.19
C GLU A 155 -0.14 22.98 15.04
N LEU A 156 0.99 22.39 15.45
CA LEU A 156 2.02 23.08 16.23
C LEU A 156 2.65 24.24 15.44
N VAL A 157 2.98 24.01 14.17
CA VAL A 157 3.54 25.06 13.29
C VAL A 157 2.54 26.19 13.09
N GLN A 158 1.25 25.89 12.95
CA GLN A 158 0.20 26.91 12.86
C GLN A 158 0.05 27.71 14.16
N GLN A 159 0.15 27.06 15.32
CA GLN A 159 0.13 27.74 16.61
C GLN A 159 1.34 28.68 16.77
N GLU A 160 2.55 28.22 16.47
CA GLU A 160 3.75 29.06 16.52
C GLU A 160 3.64 30.27 15.57
N ALA A 161 3.12 30.07 14.35
CA ALA A 161 2.90 31.15 13.39
C ALA A 161 1.90 32.22 13.88
N LEU A 162 0.93 31.85 14.75
CA LEU A 162 0.01 32.80 15.37
C LEU A 162 0.68 33.64 16.46
N PHE A 163 1.65 33.09 17.20
CA PHE A 163 2.39 33.82 18.24
C PHE A 163 3.47 34.76 17.67
N VAL A 164 3.93 34.55 16.43
CA VAL A 164 5.00 35.34 15.78
C VAL A 164 4.47 36.52 14.96
N LYS A 165 3.14 36.72 14.81
CA LYS A 165 2.60 37.92 14.14
C LYS A 165 3.00 39.19 14.91
N PRO A 166 3.69 40.16 14.28
CA PRO A 166 4.17 41.33 15.01
C PRO A 166 3.01 42.23 15.42
N ALA A 167 3.10 42.76 16.64
CA ALA A 167 2.39 43.95 17.07
C ALA A 167 2.81 45.13 16.18
N ALA A 168 2.18 45.24 15.01
CA ALA A 168 2.38 46.36 14.10
C ALA A 168 1.13 47.24 14.11
N LYS A 169 1.30 48.38 14.79
CA LYS A 169 0.59 49.66 14.71
C LYS A 169 -0.67 49.84 15.57
N SER A 170 -0.45 50.49 16.70
CA SER A 170 -1.20 51.69 17.07
C SER A 170 -0.27 52.67 17.81
N ASP A 171 0.56 53.39 17.04
CA ASP A 171 1.07 54.70 17.46
C ASP A 171 1.01 55.62 16.22
N GLU A 172 0.45 56.81 16.46
CA GLU A 172 0.09 57.95 15.57
C GLU A 172 -1.25 57.89 14.81
#